data_AF-A0A7C5ZXV7-F1
#
_entry.id   AF-A0A7C5ZXV7-F1
#
_cell.length_a   1.000
_cell.length_b   1.000
_cell.length_c   1.000
_cell.angle_alpha   90.00
_cell.angle_beta   90.00
_cell.angle_gamma   90.00
#
_symmetry.space_group_name_H-M   'P 1'
#
loop_
_entity.id
_entity.type
_entity.pdbx_description
1 polymer ?
#
loop_
_entity_poly.entity_id
_entity_poly.type
_entity_poly.pdbx_seq_one_letter_code
_entity_poly.pdbx_strand_id
1 'polypeptide(L)' 'SLSKKNTTPGIRAAAAINVLDEISQDPNLSTISRTRIWSSLTLLEDIKD' A
#
# COMPACT_ATOMS: atom_id res chain seq x y z
N SER A 1 11.27 -24.29 9.17
CA SER A 1 10.80 -23.03 9.79
C SER A 1 11.01 -21.92 8.77
N LEU A 2 9.96 -21.57 8.00
CA LEU A 2 10.02 -20.48 7.02
C LEU A 2 10.19 -19.18 7.81
N SER A 3 11.46 -18.78 7.93
CA SER A 3 11.91 -17.62 8.67
C SER A 3 11.05 -16.41 8.32
N LYS A 4 10.31 -15.89 9.31
CA LYS A 4 9.71 -14.54 9.31
C LYS A 4 10.86 -13.53 9.29
N LYS A 5 11.61 -13.51 8.19
CA LYS A 5 12.88 -12.83 8.03
C LYS A 5 12.59 -11.33 7.93
N ASN A 6 12.63 -10.64 9.07
CA ASN A 6 12.84 -9.21 9.21
C ASN A 6 12.06 -8.33 8.22
N THR A 7 10.73 -8.43 8.18
CA THR A 7 9.93 -7.43 7.46
C THR A 7 9.88 -6.18 8.32
N THR A 8 10.71 -5.19 7.99
CA THR A 8 10.64 -3.87 8.61
C THR A 8 9.29 -3.21 8.30
N PRO A 9 8.86 -2.21 9.09
CA PRO A 9 7.69 -1.41 8.76
C PRO A 9 7.77 -0.83 7.34
N GLY A 10 8.93 -0.35 6.88
CA GLY A 10 9.12 0.18 5.53
C GLY A 10 8.93 -0.87 4.44
N ILE A 11 9.48 -2.07 4.60
CA ILE A 11 9.28 -3.18 3.63
C ILE A 11 7.80 -3.53 3.51
N ARG A 12 7.06 -3.52 4.63
CA ARG A 12 5.61 -3.79 4.62
C ARG A 12 4.82 -2.66 3.98
N ALA A 13 5.20 -1.41 4.24
CA ALA A 13 4.56 -0.24 3.64
C ALA A 13 4.75 -0.24 2.11
N ALA A 14 5.97 -0.50 1.63
CA ALA A 14 6.27 -0.62 0.21
C ALA A 14 5.46 -1.72 -0.48
N ALA A 15 5.31 -2.88 0.16
CA ALA A 15 4.46 -3.95 -0.37
C ALA A 15 2.98 -3.55 -0.44
N ALA A 16 2.47 -2.83 0.56
CA ALA A 16 1.09 -2.35 0.57
C ALA A 16 0.85 -1.27 -0.50
N ILE A 17 1.79 -0.33 -0.69
CA ILE A 17 1.74 0.68 -1.75
C ILE A 17 1.60 0.01 -3.11
N ASN A 18 2.46 -0.98 -3.42
CA ASN A 18 2.43 -1.66 -4.71
C ASN A 18 1.07 -2.31 -5.02
N VAL A 19 0.42 -2.92 -4.01
CA VAL A 19 -0.92 -3.52 -4.17
C VAL A 19 -1.98 -2.44 -4.37
N LEU A 20 -1.92 -1.36 -3.61
CA LEU A 20 -2.88 -0.26 -3.70
C LEU A 20 -2.77 0.49 -5.04
N ASP A 21 -1.55 0.66 -5.55
CA ASP A 21 -1.31 1.24 -6.87
C ASP A 21 -1.91 0.39 -7.97
N GLU A 22 -1.73 -0.93 -7.94
CA GLU A 22 -2.35 -1.85 -8.90
C GLU A 22 -3.87 -1.74 -8.89
N ILE A 23 -4.49 -1.76 -7.71
CA ILE A 23 -5.95 -1.61 -7.55
C ILE A 23 -6.42 -0.24 -8.04
N SER A 24 -5.64 0.82 -7.84
CA SER A 24 -6.02 2.18 -8.24
C SER A 24 -6.21 2.35 -9.75
N GLN A 25 -5.60 1.47 -10.55
CA GLN A 25 -5.72 1.46 -12.01
C GLN A 25 -7.01 0.83 -12.52
N ASP A 26 -7.83 0.19 -11.66
CA ASP A 26 -9.10 -0.39 -12.08
C ASP A 26 -10.06 0.73 -12.58
N PRO A 27 -10.48 0.72 -13.85
CA PRO A 27 -11.39 1.72 -14.39
C PRO A 27 -12.78 1.63 -13.77
N ASN A 28 -13.17 0.48 -13.22
CA ASN A 28 -14.46 0.28 -12.56
C ASN A 28 -14.47 0.76 -11.11
N LEU A 29 -13.32 1.20 -10.57
CA LEU A 29 -13.23 1.61 -9.19
C LEU A 29 -14.04 2.89 -8.93
N SER A 30 -14.92 2.85 -7.93
CA SER A 30 -15.72 4.00 -7.54
C SER A 30 -14.84 5.18 -7.09
N THR A 31 -15.32 6.41 -7.28
CA THR A 31 -14.59 7.63 -6.89
C THR A 31 -14.24 7.64 -5.40
N ILE A 32 -15.17 7.23 -4.53
CA ILE A 32 -14.94 7.15 -3.08
C ILE A 32 -13.83 6.15 -2.73
N SER A 33 -13.79 5.00 -3.41
CA SER A 33 -12.72 4.01 -3.24
C SER A 33 -11.36 4.58 -3.64
N ARG A 34 -11.30 5.29 -4.77
CA ARG A 34 -10.07 5.91 -5.27
C ARG A 34 -9.54 6.98 -4.30
N THR A 35 -10.43 7.81 -3.74
CA THR A 35 -10.06 8.79 -2.71
C THR A 35 -9.48 8.11 -1.47
N ARG A 36 -10.10 7.01 -0.99
CA ARG A 36 -9.60 6.27 0.18
C ARG A 36 -8.25 5.60 -0.07
N ILE A 37 -8.04 5.05 -1.27
CA ILE A 37 -6.74 4.51 -1.68
C ILE A 37 -5.69 5.62 -1.64
N TRP A 38 -5.99 6.78 -2.24
CA TRP A 38 -5.08 7.93 -2.20
C TRP A 38 -4.70 8.34 -0.78
N SER A 39 -5.68 8.47 0.12
CA SER A 39 -5.40 8.78 1.52
C SER A 39 -4.54 7.71 2.21
N SER A 40 -4.72 6.44 1.85
CA SER A 40 -3.93 5.33 2.40
C SER A 40 -2.50 5.35 1.87
N LEU A 41 -2.30 5.64 0.57
CA LEU A 41 -0.97 5.78 -0.03
C LEU A 41 -0.16 6.87 0.66
N THR A 42 -0.75 8.07 0.85
CA THR A 42 -0.07 9.18 1.56
C THR A 42 0.40 8.79 2.96
N LEU A 43 -0.39 8.02 3.70
CA LEU A 43 0.00 7.55 5.04
C LEU A 43 1.11 6.49 5.00
N LEU A 44 1.13 5.65 3.97
CA LEU A 44 2.12 4.59 3.83
C LEU A 44 3.47 5.14 3.35
N GLU A 45 3.48 6.19 2.52
CA GLU A 45 4.69 6.87 2.06
C GLU A 45 5.51 7.49 3.20
N ASP A 46 4.85 7.86 4.30
CA ASP A 46 5.50 8.41 5.50
C ASP A 46 6.21 7.34 6.35
N ILE A 47 5.97 6.05 6.10
CA ILE A 47 6.59 4.96 6.85
C ILE A 47 7.98 4.65 6.27
N LYS A 48 9.02 4.97 7.05
CA LYS A 48 10.43 4.67 6.76
C LYS A 48 11.00 3.68 7.79
N ASP A 49 12.14 3.07 7.46
CA ASP A 49 12.89 2.18 8.36
C ASP A 49 13.63 2.92 9.47
#